data_AF-A0A0M9WSK0-F1
#
_entry.id   AF-A0A0M9WSK0-F1
#
_cell.length_a   1.000
_cell.length_b   1.000
_cell.length_c   1.000
_cell.angle_alpha   90.00
_cell.angle_beta   90.00
_cell.angle_gamma   90.00
#
_symmetry.space_group_name_H-M   'P 1'
#
loop_
_entity.id
_entity.type
_entity.pdbx_description
1 polymer ?
#
loop_
_entity_poly.entity_id
_entity_poly.type
_entity_poly.pdbx_seq_one_letter_code
_entity_poly.pdbx_strand_id
1 'polypeptide(L)'
;MGIIVLLVSCNEVKDPLIYNGKELTVGVIGSSPEINDEKIKFKEITFNNLKSDIITKNLDGIIIMKEYLKEADDDQYVEDYRALSIPIFFMQSTKAHIPFTNKGVTYDSIPDVQESYATGYLCTKEEGQFKEQTWRYQLKDNKENKDNIQDIYTRIFKTIELVTY
;
A
#
# COMPACT_ATOMS: atom_id res chain seq x y z
N MET A 1 -36.18 41.21 -27.30
CA MET A 1 -35.42 40.00 -27.67
C MET A 1 -34.34 39.81 -26.61
N GLY A 2 -34.60 38.97 -25.59
CA GLY A 2 -33.66 38.77 -24.48
C GLY A 2 -32.76 37.56 -24.77
N ILE A 3 -31.44 37.77 -24.72
CA ILE A 3 -30.46 36.69 -24.87
C ILE A 3 -30.35 35.96 -23.53
N ILE A 4 -30.71 34.68 -23.52
CA ILE A 4 -30.50 33.77 -22.40
C ILE A 4 -29.12 33.13 -22.61
N VAL A 5 -28.16 33.45 -21.74
CA VAL A 5 -26.86 32.78 -21.69
C VAL A 5 -26.98 31.62 -20.71
N LEU A 6 -27.06 30.39 -21.24
CA LEU A 6 -26.97 29.17 -20.45
C LEU A 6 -25.48 28.86 -20.25
N LEU A 7 -24.96 29.14 -19.06
CA LEU A 7 -23.66 28.64 -18.62
C LEU A 7 -23.82 27.14 -18.30
N VAL A 8 -23.46 26.31 -19.27
CA VAL A 8 -23.33 24.87 -19.04
C VAL A 8 -22.02 24.67 -18.28
N SER A 9 -22.11 24.43 -16.97
CA SER A 9 -20.98 23.97 -16.17
C SER A 9 -20.56 22.60 -16.71
N CYS A 10 -19.45 22.56 -17.45
CA CYS A 10 -18.82 21.31 -17.82
C CYS A 10 -18.23 20.72 -16.54
N ASN A 11 -18.95 19.81 -15.88
CA ASN A 11 -18.33 18.96 -14.89
C ASN A 11 -17.33 18.09 -15.66
N GLU A 12 -16.04 18.41 -15.55
CA GLU A 12 -14.98 17.50 -15.96
C GLU A 12 -15.16 16.21 -15.14
N VAL A 13 -15.78 15.21 -15.76
CA VAL A 13 -15.71 13.83 -15.28
C VAL A 13 -14.25 13.45 -15.47
N LYS A 14 -13.45 13.61 -14.41
CA LYS A 14 -12.10 13.07 -14.39
C LYS A 14 -12.23 11.57 -14.42
N ASP A 15 -11.72 10.95 -15.48
CA ASP A 15 -11.60 9.50 -15.52
C ASP A 15 -10.87 9.04 -14.23
N PRO A 16 -11.36 7.98 -13.58
CA PRO A 16 -10.68 7.44 -12.41
C PRO A 16 -9.23 7.13 -12.77
N LEU A 17 -8.30 7.48 -11.87
CA LEU A 17 -6.89 7.13 -11.99
C LEU A 17 -6.75 5.60 -11.86
N ILE A 18 -6.95 4.88 -12.96
CA ILE A 18 -6.80 3.42 -13.06
C ILE A 18 -5.33 3.10 -13.34
N TYR A 19 -4.79 2.07 -12.71
CA TYR A 19 -3.45 1.59 -13.01
C TYR A 19 -3.45 0.85 -14.36
N ASN A 20 -2.51 1.21 -15.22
CA ASN A 20 -2.44 0.72 -16.60
C ASN A 20 -1.08 0.09 -16.94
N GLY A 21 -0.30 -0.28 -15.90
CA GLY A 21 1.00 -0.92 -16.06
C GLY A 21 0.90 -2.43 -16.28
N LYS A 22 1.95 -3.15 -15.86
CA LYS A 22 2.01 -4.62 -15.92
C LYS A 22 0.93 -5.29 -15.08
N GLU A 23 0.60 -6.53 -15.39
CA GLU A 23 -0.22 -7.32 -14.48
C GLU A 23 0.56 -7.60 -13.20
N LEU A 24 -0.05 -7.31 -12.04
CA LEU A 24 0.54 -7.54 -10.73
C LEU A 24 -0.30 -8.55 -9.94
N THR A 25 0.38 -9.44 -9.22
CA THR A 25 -0.23 -10.33 -8.22
C THR A 25 0.12 -9.80 -6.84
N VAL A 26 -0.88 -9.33 -6.11
CA VAL A 26 -0.70 -8.68 -4.81
C VAL A 26 -1.31 -9.54 -3.70
N GLY A 27 -0.50 -9.90 -2.71
CA GLY A 27 -0.97 -10.57 -1.51
C GLY A 27 -1.72 -9.59 -0.60
N VAL A 28 -2.85 -9.99 -0.03
CA VAL A 28 -3.62 -9.18 0.91
C VAL A 28 -3.79 -9.93 2.23
N ILE A 29 -3.38 -9.31 3.33
CA ILE A 29 -3.70 -9.75 4.69
C ILE A 29 -4.85 -8.86 5.18
N GLY A 30 -6.04 -9.46 5.27
CA GLY A 30 -7.29 -8.80 5.64
C GLY A 30 -8.25 -8.62 4.47
N SER A 31 -9.16 -7.66 4.60
CA SER A 31 -10.25 -7.47 3.64
C SER A 31 -9.73 -7.05 2.27
N SER A 32 -10.12 -7.76 1.20
CA SER A 32 -9.71 -7.40 -0.16
C SER A 32 -10.15 -5.96 -0.50
N PRO A 33 -9.26 -5.13 -1.08
CA PRO A 33 -9.63 -3.78 -1.49
C PRO A 33 -10.79 -3.76 -2.50
N GLU A 34 -11.77 -2.88 -2.27
CA GLU A 34 -12.88 -2.64 -3.22
C GLU A 34 -12.47 -1.66 -4.33
N ILE A 35 -11.40 -1.99 -5.05
CA ILE A 35 -10.94 -1.22 -6.21
C ILE A 35 -11.18 -2.02 -7.49
N ASN A 36 -11.51 -1.32 -8.58
CA ASN A 36 -11.73 -1.95 -9.88
C ASN A 36 -10.51 -1.72 -10.76
N ASP A 37 -9.56 -2.66 -10.73
CA ASP A 37 -8.34 -2.60 -11.53
C ASP A 37 -8.07 -3.96 -12.21
N GLU A 38 -8.33 -4.03 -13.52
CA GLU A 38 -8.23 -5.27 -14.30
C GLU A 38 -6.80 -5.83 -14.36
N LYS A 39 -5.79 -5.02 -14.05
CA LYS A 39 -4.37 -5.42 -14.05
C LYS A 39 -3.92 -5.98 -12.71
N ILE A 40 -4.75 -5.96 -11.67
CA ILE A 40 -4.38 -6.38 -10.33
C ILE A 40 -5.11 -7.67 -9.95
N LYS A 41 -4.34 -8.70 -9.62
CA LYS A 41 -4.85 -9.96 -9.07
C LYS A 41 -4.56 -10.00 -7.58
N PHE A 42 -5.59 -9.79 -6.77
CA PHE A 42 -5.45 -9.96 -5.32
C PHE A 42 -5.48 -11.43 -4.94
N LYS A 43 -4.57 -11.82 -4.04
CA LYS A 43 -4.56 -13.13 -3.39
C LYS A 43 -4.64 -12.93 -1.89
N GLU A 44 -5.66 -13.49 -1.27
CA GLU A 44 -5.74 -13.54 0.18
C GLU A 44 -4.58 -14.39 0.72
N ILE A 45 -3.84 -13.83 1.67
CA ILE A 45 -2.75 -14.49 2.39
C ILE A 45 -2.88 -14.18 3.89
N THR A 46 -2.11 -14.89 4.70
CA THR A 46 -2.00 -14.70 6.15
C THR A 46 -0.56 -14.39 6.53
N PHE A 47 -0.30 -13.91 7.74
CA PHE A 47 1.07 -13.71 8.22
C PHE A 47 1.93 -14.99 8.19
N ASN A 48 1.31 -16.16 8.40
CA ASN A 48 2.02 -17.44 8.28
C ASN A 48 2.56 -17.70 6.87
N ASN A 49 1.93 -17.12 5.84
CA ASN A 49 2.39 -17.27 4.46
C ASN A 49 3.65 -16.45 4.15
N LEU A 50 4.00 -15.44 4.98
CA LEU A 50 5.22 -14.63 4.80
C LEU A 50 6.50 -15.46 4.92
N LYS A 51 6.43 -16.56 5.69
CA LYS A 51 7.51 -17.54 5.88
C LYS A 51 7.66 -18.52 4.72
N SER A 52 6.71 -18.51 3.78
CA SER A 52 6.67 -19.45 2.67
C SER A 52 7.20 -18.82 1.39
N ASP A 53 8.45 -19.13 1.06
CA ASP A 53 9.08 -18.78 -0.21
C ASP A 53 8.23 -19.13 -1.44
N ILE A 54 7.51 -20.25 -1.39
CA ILE A 54 6.66 -20.70 -2.51
C ILE A 54 5.51 -19.71 -2.74
N ILE A 55 4.95 -19.16 -1.67
CA ILE A 55 3.85 -18.21 -1.78
C ILE A 55 4.40 -16.84 -2.15
N THR A 56 5.43 -16.37 -1.46
CA THR A 56 5.94 -15.00 -1.59
C THR A 56 6.65 -14.75 -2.92
N LYS A 57 7.32 -15.75 -3.51
CA LYS A 57 7.92 -15.65 -4.86
C LYS A 57 6.91 -15.50 -6.00
N ASN A 58 5.63 -15.78 -5.75
CA ASN A 58 4.55 -15.65 -6.72
C ASN A 58 3.73 -14.36 -6.52
N LEU A 59 4.23 -13.43 -5.72
CA LEU A 59 3.63 -12.13 -5.46
C LEU A 59 4.60 -11.04 -5.90
N ASP A 60 4.07 -9.92 -6.40
CA ASP A 60 4.83 -8.71 -6.72
C ASP A 60 4.87 -7.75 -5.52
N GLY A 61 3.90 -7.84 -4.60
CA GLY A 61 3.84 -7.04 -3.38
C GLY A 61 2.79 -7.55 -2.40
N ILE A 62 2.83 -7.03 -1.18
CA ILE A 62 1.90 -7.39 -0.10
C ILE A 62 1.22 -6.13 0.45
N ILE A 63 -0.07 -6.23 0.73
CA ILE A 63 -0.87 -5.20 1.38
C ILE A 63 -1.41 -5.78 2.69
N ILE A 64 -1.19 -5.06 3.79
CA ILE A 64 -1.74 -5.35 5.11
C ILE A 64 -2.79 -4.30 5.42
N MET A 65 -4.01 -4.76 5.67
CA MET A 65 -5.16 -3.90 5.89
C MET A 65 -5.22 -3.38 7.33
N LYS A 66 -5.97 -2.30 7.54
CA LYS A 66 -6.04 -1.54 8.80
C LYS A 66 -6.31 -2.42 10.00
N GLU A 67 -7.25 -3.35 9.87
CA GLU A 67 -7.70 -4.25 10.91
C GLU A 67 -6.61 -5.23 11.41
N TYR A 68 -5.52 -5.39 10.66
CA TYR A 68 -4.38 -6.23 11.02
C TYR A 68 -3.11 -5.44 11.38
N LEU A 69 -3.14 -4.10 11.41
CA LEU A 69 -1.94 -3.32 11.78
C LEU A 69 -1.45 -3.62 13.20
N LYS A 70 -2.37 -3.95 14.11
CA LYS A 70 -2.00 -4.32 15.48
C LYS A 70 -1.32 -5.69 15.57
N GLU A 71 -1.68 -6.63 14.70
CA GLU A 71 -0.98 -7.92 14.62
C GLU A 71 0.35 -7.76 13.88
N ALA A 72 0.39 -6.88 12.87
CA ALA A 72 1.59 -6.59 12.11
C ALA A 72 2.71 -5.91 12.91
N ASP A 73 2.42 -5.35 14.09
CA ASP A 73 3.41 -4.75 14.99
C ASP A 73 4.12 -5.77 15.90
N ASP A 74 3.78 -7.06 15.79
CA ASP A 74 4.39 -8.12 16.57
C ASP A 74 5.84 -8.38 16.11
N ASP A 75 6.77 -8.34 17.07
CA ASP A 75 8.20 -8.60 16.90
C ASP A 75 8.51 -9.87 16.11
N GLN A 76 7.62 -10.88 16.14
CA GLN A 76 7.79 -12.13 15.41
C GLN A 76 7.85 -11.94 13.88
N TYR A 77 7.22 -10.89 13.34
CA TYR A 77 7.17 -10.65 11.90
C TYR A 77 8.27 -9.72 11.38
N VAL A 78 9.02 -9.05 12.27
CA VAL A 78 10.08 -8.11 11.87
C VAL A 78 11.12 -8.76 10.95
N GLU A 79 11.56 -9.99 11.28
CA GLU A 79 12.53 -10.71 10.45
C GLU A 79 11.89 -11.27 9.18
N ASP A 80 10.61 -11.64 9.23
CA ASP A 80 9.87 -12.08 8.04
C ASP A 80 9.77 -10.93 7.03
N TYR A 81 9.44 -9.71 7.47
CA TYR A 81 9.40 -8.52 6.61
C TYR A 81 10.76 -8.16 6.02
N ARG A 82 11.84 -8.31 6.79
CA ARG A 82 13.21 -8.08 6.29
C ARG A 82 13.67 -9.12 5.28
N ALA A 83 13.16 -10.35 5.38
CA ALA A 83 13.52 -11.44 4.47
C ALA A 83 12.78 -11.37 3.12
N LEU A 84 11.66 -10.65 3.06
CA LEU A 84 10.88 -10.50 1.84
C LEU A 84 11.61 -9.63 0.81
N SER A 85 11.74 -10.17 -0.41
CA SER A 85 12.31 -9.46 -1.56
C SER A 85 11.28 -8.61 -2.33
N ILE A 86 10.10 -8.40 -1.76
CA ILE A 86 8.97 -7.67 -2.35
C ILE A 86 8.45 -6.62 -1.38
N PRO A 87 7.92 -5.49 -1.86
CA PRO A 87 7.45 -4.41 -1.00
C PRO A 87 6.16 -4.80 -0.26
N ILE A 88 6.04 -4.27 0.96
CA ILE A 88 4.90 -4.43 1.86
C ILE A 88 4.29 -3.05 2.12
N PHE A 89 2.96 -2.94 2.04
CA PHE A 89 2.24 -1.70 2.30
C PHE A 89 1.23 -1.88 3.44
N PHE A 90 1.28 -0.98 4.41
CA PHE A 90 0.41 -0.95 5.58
C PHE A 90 -0.65 0.15 5.37
N MET A 91 -1.89 -0.27 5.12
CA MET A 91 -2.99 0.61 4.74
C MET A 91 -3.63 1.28 5.95
N GLN A 92 -4.02 2.55 5.78
CA GLN A 92 -4.58 3.42 6.81
C GLN A 92 -3.71 3.54 8.07
N SER A 93 -2.39 3.31 7.92
CA SER A 93 -1.45 3.50 9.00
C SER A 93 -1.17 4.99 9.23
N THR A 94 -1.52 5.49 10.42
CA THR A 94 -1.12 6.83 10.89
C THR A 94 0.35 6.88 11.34
N LYS A 95 1.03 5.72 11.34
CA LYS A 95 2.45 5.58 11.66
C LYS A 95 3.26 5.33 10.38
N ALA A 96 4.55 5.64 10.45
CA ALA A 96 5.52 5.17 9.46
C ALA A 96 5.77 3.65 9.61
N HIS A 97 6.79 3.12 8.94
CA HIS A 97 7.16 1.69 8.95
C HIS A 97 7.72 1.19 10.30
N ILE A 98 8.20 2.10 11.16
CA ILE A 98 8.91 1.81 12.41
C ILE A 98 8.26 0.76 13.33
N PRO A 99 6.95 0.80 13.65
CA PRO A 99 6.35 -0.19 14.55
C PRO A 99 6.29 -1.60 13.95
N PHE A 100 6.52 -1.73 12.64
CA PHE A 100 6.48 -3.02 11.94
C PHE A 100 7.89 -3.58 11.72
N THR A 101 8.92 -2.74 11.71
CA THR A 101 10.29 -3.12 11.29
C THR A 101 11.30 -3.14 12.43
N ASN A 102 10.90 -2.72 13.64
CA ASN A 102 11.78 -2.56 14.78
C ASN A 102 11.20 -3.30 16.00
N LYS A 103 11.96 -4.29 16.49
CA LYS A 103 11.59 -5.04 17.68
C LYS A 103 11.41 -4.13 18.89
N GLY A 104 10.41 -4.43 19.72
CA GLY A 104 10.08 -3.69 20.94
C GLY A 104 9.37 -2.35 20.70
N VAL A 105 9.03 -2.02 19.44
CA VAL A 105 8.24 -0.83 19.11
C VAL A 105 6.87 -1.28 18.63
N THR A 106 5.83 -1.01 19.41
CA THR A 106 4.46 -1.32 19.03
C THR A 106 3.79 -0.12 18.37
N TYR A 107 2.75 -0.38 17.57
CA TYR A 107 1.95 0.63 16.90
C TYR A 107 1.40 1.68 17.88
N ASP A 108 0.95 1.26 19.05
CA ASP A 108 0.36 2.15 20.06
C ASP A 108 1.42 2.91 20.89
N SER A 109 2.68 2.48 20.86
CA SER A 109 3.75 3.07 21.70
C SER A 109 4.38 4.34 21.13
N ILE A 110 4.13 4.66 19.86
CA ILE A 110 4.74 5.80 19.16
C ILE A 110 3.70 6.83 18.76
N PRO A 111 4.04 8.13 18.67
CA PRO A 111 3.11 9.15 18.20
C PRO A 111 2.76 8.94 16.72
N ASP A 112 1.63 9.49 16.30
CA ASP A 112 1.26 9.53 14.89
C ASP A 112 2.29 10.35 14.10
N VAL A 113 2.61 9.86 12.90
CA VAL A 113 3.29 10.65 11.90
C VAL A 113 2.20 11.32 11.08
N GLN A 114 2.02 12.63 11.26
CA GLN A 114 0.99 13.36 10.53
C GLN A 114 1.10 13.10 9.03
N GLU A 115 -0.08 12.97 8.40
CA GLU A 115 -0.33 12.97 6.95
C GLU A 115 -0.15 11.65 6.17
N SER A 116 0.26 10.52 6.77
CA SER A 116 0.32 9.25 6.03
C SER A 116 -1.02 8.50 6.06
N TYR A 117 -1.54 8.12 4.89
CA TYR A 117 -2.66 7.17 4.73
C TYR A 117 -2.16 5.75 4.48
N ALA A 118 -1.03 5.57 3.82
CA ALA A 118 -0.40 4.26 3.67
C ALA A 118 1.11 4.40 3.75
N THR A 119 1.79 3.44 4.38
CA THR A 119 3.25 3.39 4.40
C THR A 119 3.74 2.11 3.72
N GLY A 120 4.77 2.24 2.88
CA GLY A 120 5.43 1.11 2.24
C GLY A 120 6.81 0.85 2.87
N TYR A 121 7.24 -0.41 2.83
CA TYR A 121 8.55 -0.87 3.27
C TYR A 121 9.06 -1.96 2.34
N LEU A 122 10.34 -1.90 1.99
CA LEU A 122 11.07 -2.95 1.29
C LEU A 122 12.49 -3.01 1.86
N CYS A 123 12.92 -4.19 2.27
CA CYS A 123 14.31 -4.44 2.64
C CYS A 123 14.98 -5.25 1.53
N THR A 124 16.04 -4.73 0.95
CA THR A 124 16.88 -5.51 0.03
C THR A 124 18.26 -5.72 0.64
N LYS A 125 18.89 -6.83 0.26
CA LYS A 125 20.28 -7.12 0.62
C LYS A 125 21.16 -6.92 -0.61
N GLU A 126 21.95 -5.86 -0.60
CA GLU A 126 22.88 -5.48 -1.67
C GLU A 126 24.30 -5.53 -1.11
N GLU A 127 25.18 -6.33 -1.72
CA GLU A 127 26.59 -6.48 -1.30
C GLU A 127 26.81 -6.82 0.19
N GLY A 128 25.86 -7.54 0.78
CA GLY A 128 25.91 -7.93 2.21
C GLY A 128 25.40 -6.86 3.18
N GLN A 129 25.00 -5.68 2.69
CA GLN A 129 24.36 -4.63 3.47
C GLN A 129 22.84 -4.63 3.25
N PHE A 130 22.10 -4.35 4.33
CA PHE A 130 20.66 -4.14 4.24
C PHE A 130 20.39 -2.71 3.77
N LYS A 131 19.52 -2.57 2.78
CA LYS A 131 19.05 -1.30 2.25
C LYS A 131 17.54 -1.26 2.38
N GLU A 132 17.07 -0.29 3.15
CA GLU A 132 15.64 -0.09 3.39
C GLU A 132 15.12 1.00 2.45
N GLN A 133 14.00 0.72 1.80
CA GLN A 133 13.22 1.69 1.04
C GLN A 133 11.86 1.84 1.68
N THR A 134 11.40 3.08 1.80
CA THR A 134 10.12 3.38 2.47
C THR A 134 9.35 4.41 1.68
N TRP A 135 8.04 4.25 1.66
CA TRP A 135 7.13 5.17 0.98
C TRP A 135 6.03 5.61 1.93
N ARG A 136 5.48 6.81 1.68
CA ARG A 136 4.33 7.35 2.40
C ARG A 136 3.38 7.95 1.37
N TYR A 137 2.12 7.57 1.46
CA TYR A 137 1.08 8.06 0.57
C TYR A 137 0.06 8.82 1.38
N GLN A 138 -0.19 10.06 0.99
CA GLN A 138 -1.18 10.92 1.61
C GLN A 138 -2.41 11.01 0.71
N LEU A 139 -3.59 11.15 1.33
CA LEU A 139 -4.82 11.44 0.61
C LEU A 139 -4.78 12.88 0.08
N LYS A 140 -5.24 13.08 -1.15
CA LYS A 140 -5.40 14.42 -1.70
C LYS A 140 -6.37 15.24 -0.83
N ASP A 141 -5.97 16.46 -0.49
CA ASP A 141 -6.72 17.37 0.39
C ASP A 141 -7.10 16.74 1.74
N ASN A 142 -6.36 15.70 2.18
CA ASN A 142 -6.63 14.92 3.41
C ASN A 142 -8.06 14.35 3.49
N LYS A 143 -8.71 14.09 2.34
CA LYS A 143 -10.09 13.65 2.29
C LYS A 143 -10.19 12.15 1.96
N GLU A 144 -10.78 11.38 2.85
CA GLU A 144 -11.08 9.97 2.57
C GLU A 144 -12.35 9.88 1.71
N ASN A 145 -12.18 9.52 0.45
CA ASN A 145 -13.25 9.27 -0.51
C ASN A 145 -12.79 8.27 -1.56
N LYS A 146 -13.72 7.72 -2.34
CA LYS A 146 -13.44 6.66 -3.32
C LYS A 146 -12.33 7.03 -4.31
N ASP A 147 -12.34 8.24 -4.86
CA ASP A 147 -11.36 8.67 -5.87
C ASP A 147 -9.96 8.79 -5.26
N ASN A 148 -9.87 9.36 -4.06
CA ASN A 148 -8.59 9.48 -3.36
C ASN A 148 -8.05 8.11 -2.92
N ILE A 149 -8.92 7.18 -2.50
CA ILE A 149 -8.52 5.81 -2.17
C ILE A 149 -8.01 5.10 -3.43
N GLN A 150 -8.73 5.21 -4.55
CA GLN A 150 -8.30 4.67 -5.84
C GLN A 150 -6.93 5.22 -6.26
N ASP A 151 -6.69 6.53 -6.09
CA ASP A 151 -5.39 7.15 -6.37
C ASP A 151 -4.25 6.57 -5.50
N ILE A 152 -4.50 6.34 -4.21
CA ILE A 152 -3.51 5.69 -3.32
C ILE A 152 -3.12 4.33 -3.88
N TYR A 153 -4.10 3.47 -4.18
CA TYR A 153 -3.84 2.14 -4.72
C TYR A 153 -3.08 2.19 -6.04
N THR A 154 -3.49 3.06 -6.97
CA THR A 154 -2.80 3.26 -8.25
C THR A 154 -1.34 3.68 -8.07
N ARG A 155 -1.04 4.55 -7.09
CA ARG A 155 0.35 4.93 -6.78
C ARG A 155 1.15 3.82 -6.09
N ILE A 156 0.50 3.01 -5.25
CA ILE A 156 1.11 1.81 -4.66
C ILE A 156 1.46 0.81 -5.76
N PHE A 157 0.56 0.51 -6.70
CA PHE A 157 0.84 -0.43 -7.80
C PHE A 157 1.96 0.03 -8.72
N LYS A 158 2.01 1.32 -9.06
CA LYS A 158 3.16 1.90 -9.77
C LYS A 158 4.47 1.72 -9.01
N THR A 159 4.42 1.81 -7.68
CA THR A 159 5.60 1.61 -6.84
C THR A 159 6.02 0.14 -6.83
N ILE A 160 5.06 -0.78 -6.69
CA ILE A 160 5.30 -2.23 -6.80
C ILE A 160 5.95 -2.57 -8.13
N GLU A 161 5.40 -2.08 -9.24
CA GLU A 161 5.97 -2.29 -10.57
C GLU A 161 7.41 -1.78 -10.65
N LEU A 162 7.66 -0.55 -10.20
CA LEU A 162 8.97 0.11 -10.28
C LEU A 162 10.08 -0.63 -9.51
N VAL A 163 9.75 -1.27 -8.39
CA VAL A 163 10.76 -1.96 -7.55
C VAL A 163 10.87 -3.46 -7.84
N THR A 164 9.94 -4.01 -8.63
CA THR A 164 9.91 -5.44 -8.98
C THR A 164 10.48 -5.70 -10.38
N TYR A 165 10.34 -4.74 -11.31
CA TYR A 165 10.70 -4.88 -12.73
C TYR A 165 11.64 -3.79 -13.22
#